data_AF-A0A9D8FA90-F1
#
_entry.id   AF-A0A9D8FA90-F1
#
_cell.length_a   1.000
_cell.length_b   1.000
_cell.length_c   1.000
_cell.angle_alpha   90.00
_cell.angle_beta   90.00
_cell.angle_gamma   90.00
#
_symmetry.space_group_name_H-M   'P 1'
#
loop_
_entity.id
_entity.type
_entity.pdbx_description
1 polymer ?
#
loop_
_entity_poly.entity_id
_entity_poly.type
_entity_poly.pdbx_seq_one_letter_code
_entity_poly.pdbx_strand_id
1 'polypeptide(L)'
;MKITGGTGNQLVVHAIRRATRERLNDIKLKITQSGTTTEIDANHRIVERRNDNVVETDFDLQLPARTRLDLKTFSAPITVMGVTGSQNIDGFSSDIIIESSEWADGSIGVTTFSGDVRLRLPANARGNIDFNSFSGRFESDLPVTLSNRSRRNFRGALNGGGPGAA
;
A
#
# COMPACT_ATOMS: atom_id res chain seq x y z
N MET A 1 -6.01 -3.72 6.83
CA MET A 1 -5.20 -2.51 7.09
C MET A 1 -5.89 -1.31 6.48
N LYS A 2 -6.05 -0.24 7.25
CA LYS A 2 -6.66 1.02 6.81
C LYS A 2 -5.64 2.14 6.93
N ILE A 3 -5.56 2.97 5.89
CA ILE A 3 -4.62 4.10 5.81
C ILE A 3 -5.38 5.32 5.33
N THR A 4 -5.32 6.39 6.10
CA THR A 4 -6.07 7.62 5.83
C THR A 4 -5.11 8.80 5.73
N GLY A 5 -5.11 9.47 4.58
CA GLY A 5 -4.47 10.76 4.36
C GLY A 5 -5.33 11.90 4.90
N GLY A 6 -4.71 12.83 5.61
CA GLY A 6 -5.38 14.00 6.16
C GLY A 6 -4.54 15.27 6.11
N THR A 7 -5.10 16.37 6.60
CA THR A 7 -4.44 17.69 6.64
C THR A 7 -3.43 17.84 7.79
N GLY A 8 -3.36 16.85 8.69
CA GLY A 8 -2.39 16.82 9.78
C GLY A 8 -0.95 16.65 9.30
N ASN A 9 0.00 16.94 10.18
CA ASN A 9 1.45 16.81 9.95
C ASN A 9 2.10 15.67 10.75
N GLN A 10 1.28 14.76 11.32
CA GLN A 10 1.73 13.66 12.15
C GLN A 10 1.32 12.32 11.55
N LEU A 11 2.13 11.30 11.80
CA LEU A 11 1.74 9.91 11.62
C LEU A 11 1.14 9.41 12.95
N VAL A 12 -0.12 8.99 12.92
CA VAL A 12 -0.80 8.33 14.04
C VAL A 12 -0.97 6.86 13.69
N VAL A 13 -0.57 5.99 14.61
CA VAL A 13 -0.59 4.54 14.43
C VAL A 13 -1.47 3.91 15.52
N HIS A 14 -2.61 3.36 15.11
CA HIS A 14 -3.39 2.45 15.94
C HIS A 14 -3.10 1.02 15.47
N ALA A 15 -2.58 0.18 16.37
CA ALA A 15 -2.22 -1.19 16.06
C ALA A 15 -2.78 -2.15 17.11
N ILE A 16 -3.53 -3.16 16.67
CA ILE A 16 -4.00 -4.27 17.52
C ILE A 16 -3.25 -5.53 17.08
N ARG A 17 -2.50 -6.14 18.01
CA ARG A 17 -1.67 -7.32 17.75
C ARG A 17 -2.25 -8.54 18.45
N ARG A 18 -2.39 -9.66 17.75
CA ARG A 18 -2.96 -10.91 18.28
C ARG A 18 -1.95 -12.06 18.17
N ALA A 19 -1.53 -12.59 19.32
CA ALA A 19 -0.66 -13.75 19.43
C ALA A 19 -0.53 -14.18 20.91
N THR A 20 0.12 -15.31 21.19
CA THR A 20 0.48 -15.68 22.57
C THR A 20 1.48 -14.69 23.17
N ARG A 21 1.56 -14.66 24.50
CA ARG A 21 2.50 -13.77 25.21
C ARG A 21 3.94 -14.04 24.80
N GLU A 22 4.36 -15.29 24.66
CA GLU A 22 5.73 -15.60 24.19
C GLU A 22 5.95 -15.03 22.79
N ARG A 23 5.02 -15.24 21.85
CA ARG A 23 5.18 -14.76 20.48
C ARG A 23 5.24 -13.23 20.38
N LEU A 24 4.47 -12.51 21.20
CA LEU A 24 4.58 -11.04 21.32
C LEU A 24 5.89 -10.59 21.98
N ASN A 25 6.52 -11.45 22.78
CA ASN A 25 7.84 -11.18 23.34
C ASN A 25 8.95 -11.28 22.29
N ASP A 26 8.84 -12.21 21.34
CA ASP A 26 9.92 -12.47 20.37
C ASP A 26 9.74 -11.75 19.03
N ILE A 27 8.50 -11.38 18.69
CA ILE A 27 8.16 -10.67 17.45
C ILE A 27 7.57 -9.30 17.81
N LYS A 28 8.37 -8.25 17.63
CA LYS A 28 8.01 -6.88 17.99
C LYS A 28 7.42 -6.12 16.81
N LEU A 29 6.54 -5.19 17.14
CA LEU A 29 6.23 -4.05 16.28
C LEU A 29 7.35 -3.04 16.51
N LYS A 30 8.17 -2.81 15.50
CA LYS A 30 9.25 -1.83 15.55
C LYS A 30 8.86 -0.65 14.67
N ILE A 31 8.93 0.55 15.25
CA ILE A 31 8.70 1.81 14.54
C ILE A 31 9.98 2.63 14.69
N THR A 32 10.57 3.02 13.58
CA THR A 32 11.80 3.82 13.53
C THR A 32 11.60 5.04 12.67
N GLN A 33 12.04 6.21 13.16
CA GLN A 33 11.96 7.47 12.43
C GLN A 33 13.36 7.99 12.14
N SER A 34 13.59 8.37 10.89
CA SER A 34 14.80 9.06 10.43
C SER A 34 14.40 10.25 9.57
N GLY A 35 14.57 11.46 10.10
CA GLY A 35 14.09 12.68 9.44
C GLY A 35 12.57 12.64 9.22
N THR A 36 12.16 12.72 7.94
CA THR A 36 10.76 12.66 7.50
C THR A 36 10.26 11.25 7.18
N THR A 37 11.13 10.24 7.28
CA THR A 37 10.79 8.85 6.97
C THR A 37 10.49 8.10 8.25
N THR A 38 9.32 7.47 8.30
CA THR A 38 8.97 6.51 9.35
C THR A 38 8.84 5.13 8.74
N GLU A 39 9.57 4.17 9.30
CA GLU A 39 9.49 2.76 8.96
C GLU A 39 8.72 2.01 10.06
N ILE A 40 7.78 1.16 9.65
CA ILE A 40 6.97 0.32 10.54
C ILE A 40 7.21 -1.14 10.13
N ASP A 41 7.92 -1.89 10.97
CA ASP A 41 8.10 -3.33 10.85
C ASP A 41 7.21 -4.05 11.86
N ALA A 42 6.09 -4.60 11.38
CA ALA A 42 5.11 -5.28 12.21
C ALA A 42 5.59 -6.63 12.77
N ASN A 43 6.62 -7.21 12.14
CA ASN A 43 7.10 -8.56 12.40
C ASN A 43 8.62 -8.60 12.65
N HIS A 44 9.13 -7.59 13.36
CA HIS A 44 10.53 -7.50 13.73
C HIS A 44 10.91 -8.63 14.69
N ARG A 45 11.69 -9.60 14.21
CA ARG A 45 12.09 -10.76 15.00
C ARG A 45 13.32 -10.44 15.84
N ILE A 46 13.23 -10.67 17.15
CA ILE A 46 14.36 -10.58 18.08
C ILE A 46 15.03 -11.94 18.27
N VAL A 47 14.27 -13.03 18.06
CA VAL A 47 14.78 -14.40 18.16
C VAL A 47 14.44 -15.15 16.87
N GLU A 48 15.42 -15.87 16.31
CA GLU A 48 15.17 -16.73 15.15
C GLU A 48 14.43 -18.01 15.56
N ARG A 49 13.29 -18.28 14.92
CA ARG A 49 12.54 -19.53 15.06
C ARG A 49 12.32 -20.16 13.70
N ARG A 50 12.33 -21.50 13.66
CA ARG A 50 12.25 -22.24 12.39
C ARG A 50 10.86 -22.17 11.73
N ASN A 51 9.76 -22.10 12.49
CA ASN A 51 8.43 -22.42 11.95
C ASN A 51 7.26 -21.48 12.31
N ASP A 52 7.48 -20.25 12.78
CA ASP A 52 6.34 -19.32 12.90
C ASP A 52 6.77 -17.86 13.05
N ASN A 53 6.58 -17.08 11.97
CA ASN A 53 7.34 -15.85 11.76
C ASN A 53 6.47 -14.57 11.71
N VAL A 54 5.18 -14.68 12.03
CA VAL A 54 4.22 -13.58 11.83
C VAL A 54 3.31 -13.38 13.05
N VAL A 55 3.14 -12.16 13.49
CA VAL A 55 2.08 -11.73 14.41
C VAL A 55 1.04 -10.99 13.59
N GLU A 56 -0.21 -11.43 13.67
CA GLU A 56 -1.32 -10.71 13.07
C GLU A 56 -1.42 -9.31 13.70
N THR A 57 -1.42 -8.29 12.85
CA THR A 57 -1.52 -6.90 13.27
C THR A 57 -2.55 -6.17 12.42
N ASP A 58 -3.61 -5.70 13.08
CA ASP A 58 -4.56 -4.77 12.47
C ASP A 58 -4.04 -3.35 12.64
N PHE A 59 -3.85 -2.66 11.52
CA PHE A 59 -3.43 -1.26 11.49
C PHE A 59 -4.55 -0.36 11.01
N ASP A 60 -4.75 0.73 11.76
CA ASP A 60 -5.39 1.97 11.31
C ASP A 60 -4.35 3.10 11.40
N LEU A 61 -3.93 3.59 10.24
CA LEU A 61 -2.89 4.60 10.10
C LEU A 61 -3.51 5.91 9.63
N GLN A 62 -3.16 7.01 10.29
CA GLN A 62 -3.44 8.35 9.80
C GLN A 62 -2.13 9.07 9.50
N LEU A 63 -2.02 9.65 8.30
CA LEU A 63 -0.79 10.27 7.84
C LEU A 63 -1.07 11.54 7.05
N PRO A 64 -0.08 12.44 6.88
CA PRO A 64 -0.24 13.61 6.02
C PRO A 64 -0.59 13.19 4.58
N ALA A 65 -1.59 13.81 3.97
CA ALA A 65 -2.10 13.39 2.66
C ALA A 65 -1.01 13.27 1.57
N ARG A 66 0.02 14.15 1.61
CA ARG A 66 1.11 14.16 0.63
C ARG A 66 2.23 13.16 0.91
N THR A 67 2.08 12.28 1.90
CA THR A 67 3.09 11.26 2.21
C THR A 67 3.34 10.35 1.01
N ARG A 68 4.62 10.12 0.71
CA ARG A 68 5.04 9.01 -0.15
C ARG A 68 4.87 7.71 0.63
N LEU A 69 3.99 6.84 0.15
CA LEU A 69 3.60 5.60 0.80
C LEU A 69 4.31 4.41 0.12
N ASP A 70 5.05 3.63 0.90
CA ASP A 70 5.64 2.36 0.47
C ASP A 70 5.15 1.27 1.43
N LEU A 71 4.45 0.27 0.88
CA LEU A 71 3.78 -0.76 1.65
C LEU A 71 4.16 -2.14 1.15
N LYS A 72 4.53 -3.01 2.09
CA LYS A 72 4.72 -4.43 1.83
C LYS A 72 3.81 -5.23 2.73
N THR A 73 2.99 -6.06 2.13
CA THR A 73 2.07 -6.96 2.84
C THR A 73 2.15 -8.36 2.26
N PHE A 74 1.83 -9.35 3.09
CA PHE A 74 1.75 -10.73 2.62
C PHE A 74 0.28 -11.14 2.42
N SER A 75 -0.52 -11.10 3.48
CA SER A 75 -1.91 -11.56 3.45
C SER A 75 -2.83 -10.64 4.26
N ALA A 76 -3.20 -9.49 3.70
CA ALA A 76 -4.17 -8.61 4.32
C ALA A 76 -4.87 -7.71 3.29
N PRO A 77 -6.16 -7.39 3.47
CA PRO A 77 -6.80 -6.33 2.69
C PRO A 77 -6.18 -4.98 3.03
N ILE A 78 -5.95 -4.15 2.01
CA ILE A 78 -5.43 -2.79 2.14
C ILE A 78 -6.48 -1.82 1.61
N THR A 79 -6.78 -0.80 2.40
CA THR A 79 -7.57 0.35 1.97
C THR A 79 -6.79 1.63 2.24
N VAL A 80 -6.47 2.36 1.17
CA VAL A 80 -5.81 3.66 1.23
C VAL A 80 -6.80 4.73 0.81
N MET A 81 -7.04 5.73 1.66
CA MET A 81 -8.01 6.80 1.42
C MET A 81 -7.35 8.17 1.57
N GLY A 82 -7.53 9.06 0.61
CA GLY A 82 -7.13 10.47 0.71
C GLY A 82 -5.60 10.71 0.73
N VAL A 83 -4.81 9.69 0.42
CA VAL A 83 -3.36 9.84 0.21
C VAL A 83 -3.13 10.31 -1.22
N THR A 84 -2.56 11.50 -1.35
CA THR A 84 -2.34 12.18 -2.63
C THR A 84 -0.89 12.11 -3.11
N GLY A 85 0.05 11.73 -2.22
CA GLY A 85 1.43 11.43 -2.57
C GLY A 85 1.58 10.11 -3.34
N SER A 86 2.76 9.86 -3.89
CA SER A 86 3.06 8.61 -4.61
C SER A 86 2.87 7.39 -3.72
N GLN A 87 2.33 6.31 -4.28
CA GLN A 87 2.02 5.08 -3.57
C GLN A 87 2.69 3.91 -4.30
N ASN A 88 3.47 3.10 -3.57
CA ASN A 88 3.98 1.82 -4.02
C ASN A 88 3.49 0.73 -3.05
N ILE A 89 2.69 -0.21 -3.55
CA ILE A 89 2.07 -1.25 -2.72
C ILE A 89 2.42 -2.62 -3.31
N ASP A 90 3.18 -3.39 -2.55
CA ASP A 90 3.53 -4.77 -2.87
C ASP A 90 2.78 -5.72 -1.93
N GLY A 91 1.82 -6.45 -2.50
CA GLY A 91 1.07 -7.51 -1.86
C GLY A 91 1.42 -8.90 -2.39
N PHE A 92 1.08 -9.94 -1.63
CA PHE A 92 1.14 -11.32 -2.14
C PHE A 92 -0.27 -11.91 -2.29
N SER A 93 -1.08 -11.89 -1.24
CA SER A 93 -2.47 -12.35 -1.23
C SER A 93 -3.34 -11.25 -0.62
N SER A 94 -3.59 -10.18 -1.37
CA SER A 94 -4.13 -8.93 -0.83
C SER A 94 -5.06 -8.26 -1.81
N ASP A 95 -6.26 -7.95 -1.34
CA ASP A 95 -7.21 -7.06 -2.02
C ASP A 95 -6.85 -5.61 -1.67
N ILE A 96 -6.68 -4.78 -2.70
CA ILE A 96 -6.17 -3.41 -2.56
C ILE A 96 -7.19 -2.44 -3.13
N ILE A 97 -7.61 -1.51 -2.28
CA ILE A 97 -8.51 -0.42 -2.66
C ILE A 97 -7.78 0.89 -2.42
N ILE A 98 -7.69 1.72 -3.44
CA ILE A 98 -7.15 3.08 -3.35
C ILE A 98 -8.25 4.06 -3.75
N GLU A 99 -8.59 4.95 -2.82
CA GLU A 99 -9.62 5.98 -3.01
C GLU A 99 -9.06 7.36 -2.70
N SER A 100 -9.31 8.33 -3.56
CA SER A 100 -8.99 9.72 -3.27
C SER A 100 -9.92 10.66 -4.02
N SER A 101 -10.25 11.79 -3.40
CA SER A 101 -10.97 12.90 -4.05
C SER A 101 -10.02 13.91 -4.70
N GLU A 102 -8.75 13.89 -4.30
CA GLU A 102 -7.69 14.78 -4.80
C GLU A 102 -6.48 13.96 -5.24
N TRP A 103 -5.68 14.47 -6.18
CA TRP A 103 -4.47 13.79 -6.63
C TRP A 103 -3.37 14.79 -6.93
N ALA A 104 -2.19 14.62 -6.31
CA ALA A 104 -1.09 15.57 -6.38
C ALA A 104 0.01 15.12 -7.36
N ASP A 105 -0.39 14.73 -8.58
CA ASP A 105 0.49 14.26 -9.66
C ASP A 105 1.49 13.15 -9.28
N GLY A 106 1.12 12.31 -8.29
CA GLY A 106 1.93 11.18 -7.83
C GLY A 106 1.82 9.94 -8.73
N SER A 107 2.72 8.98 -8.53
CA SER A 107 2.71 7.67 -9.20
C SER A 107 1.99 6.61 -8.36
N ILE A 108 1.34 5.62 -8.99
CA ILE A 108 0.68 4.49 -8.32
C ILE A 108 1.29 3.17 -8.80
N GLY A 109 2.19 2.57 -8.03
CA GLY A 109 2.67 1.21 -8.26
C GLY A 109 1.88 0.22 -7.41
N VAL A 110 1.28 -0.81 -8.01
CA VAL A 110 0.56 -1.86 -7.25
C VAL A 110 0.90 -3.24 -7.78
N THR A 111 1.74 -3.97 -7.06
CA THR A 111 2.05 -5.37 -7.36
C THR A 111 1.27 -6.26 -6.41
N THR A 112 0.54 -7.27 -6.89
CA THR A 112 -0.07 -8.27 -5.99
C THR A 112 -0.18 -9.63 -6.64
N PHE A 113 0.39 -10.67 -6.01
CA PHE A 113 0.37 -12.01 -6.61
C PHE A 113 -1.06 -12.57 -6.75
N SER A 114 -1.94 -12.34 -5.79
CA SER A 114 -3.36 -12.70 -5.81
C SER A 114 -4.19 -11.66 -5.06
N GLY A 115 -5.39 -11.40 -5.54
CA GLY A 115 -6.32 -10.41 -5.00
C GLY A 115 -6.70 -9.34 -6.01
N ASP A 116 -7.78 -8.62 -5.74
CA ASP A 116 -8.30 -7.59 -6.64
C ASP A 116 -7.72 -6.21 -6.34
N VAL A 117 -7.54 -5.39 -7.39
CA VAL A 117 -7.13 -4.00 -7.27
C VAL A 117 -8.22 -3.09 -7.83
N ARG A 118 -8.69 -2.15 -7.00
CA ARG A 118 -9.68 -1.15 -7.38
C ARG A 118 -9.15 0.25 -7.14
N LEU A 119 -9.23 1.10 -8.17
CA LEU A 119 -8.82 2.51 -8.10
C LEU A 119 -10.03 3.42 -8.29
N ARG A 120 -10.33 4.26 -7.29
CA ARG A 120 -11.34 5.32 -7.34
C ARG A 120 -10.67 6.68 -7.14
N LEU A 121 -10.32 7.31 -8.25
CA LEU A 121 -9.51 8.51 -8.28
C LEU A 121 -10.26 9.63 -9.01
N PRO A 122 -9.95 10.92 -8.75
CA PRO A 122 -10.64 12.00 -9.44
C PRO A 122 -10.33 11.97 -10.94
N ALA A 123 -11.23 12.51 -11.76
CA ALA A 123 -11.12 12.45 -13.23
C ALA A 123 -9.84 13.08 -13.79
N ASN A 124 -9.19 13.96 -13.05
CA ASN A 124 -7.92 14.59 -13.41
C ASN A 124 -6.68 13.83 -12.91
N ALA A 125 -6.83 12.72 -12.18
CA ALA A 125 -5.71 11.97 -11.62
C ALA A 125 -4.81 11.43 -12.73
N ARG A 126 -3.52 11.73 -12.63
CA ARG A 126 -2.48 11.30 -13.56
C ARG A 126 -1.49 10.42 -12.83
N GLY A 127 -1.05 9.36 -13.49
CA GLY A 127 -0.11 8.42 -12.87
C GLY A 127 0.22 7.27 -13.80
N ASN A 128 1.32 6.59 -13.50
CA ASN A 128 1.64 5.30 -14.10
C ASN A 128 1.14 4.19 -13.17
N ILE A 129 0.63 3.11 -13.75
CA ILE A 129 0.21 1.89 -13.08
C ILE A 129 1.09 0.76 -13.60
N ASP A 130 1.73 0.03 -12.68
CA ASP A 130 2.30 -1.28 -12.93
C ASP A 130 1.50 -2.27 -12.08
N PHE A 131 0.75 -3.16 -12.73
CA PHE A 131 -0.05 -4.19 -12.10
C PHE A 131 0.38 -5.56 -12.57
N ASN A 132 0.78 -6.42 -11.63
CA ASN A 132 1.14 -7.80 -11.89
C ASN A 132 0.37 -8.69 -10.91
N SER A 133 -0.45 -9.60 -11.44
CA SER A 133 -1.21 -10.56 -10.66
C SER A 133 -1.36 -11.91 -11.35
N PHE A 134 -1.26 -12.99 -10.58
CA PHE A 134 -1.42 -14.34 -11.07
C PHE A 134 -2.89 -14.69 -11.33
N SER A 135 -3.80 -14.28 -10.43
CA SER A 135 -5.23 -14.63 -10.46
C SER A 135 -6.20 -13.47 -10.20
N GLY A 136 -5.70 -12.27 -9.93
CA GLY A 136 -6.51 -11.09 -9.59
C GLY A 136 -7.10 -10.35 -10.77
N ARG A 137 -8.09 -9.49 -10.50
CA ARG A 137 -8.65 -8.53 -11.45
C ARG A 137 -8.23 -7.11 -11.11
N PHE A 138 -8.04 -6.31 -12.15
CA PHE A 138 -7.90 -4.86 -12.03
C PHE A 138 -9.15 -4.18 -12.57
N GLU A 139 -9.66 -3.21 -11.82
CA GLU A 139 -10.79 -2.36 -12.21
C GLU A 139 -10.46 -0.89 -11.92
N SER A 140 -10.78 -0.02 -12.87
CA SER A 140 -10.58 1.43 -12.75
C SER A 140 -11.71 2.17 -13.46
N ASP A 141 -12.20 3.22 -12.80
CA ASP A 141 -13.21 4.13 -13.36
C ASP A 141 -12.59 5.17 -14.32
N LEU A 142 -11.26 5.17 -14.47
CA LEU A 142 -10.52 6.12 -15.30
C LEU A 142 -10.04 5.50 -16.61
N PRO A 143 -9.90 6.30 -17.69
CA PRO A 143 -9.24 5.85 -18.91
C PRO A 143 -7.79 5.43 -18.64
N VAL A 144 -7.46 4.18 -18.94
CA VAL A 144 -6.09 3.64 -18.83
C VAL A 144 -5.53 3.40 -20.22
N THR A 145 -4.46 4.10 -20.59
CA THR A 145 -3.68 3.80 -21.81
C THR A 145 -2.71 2.67 -21.50
N LEU A 146 -2.98 1.47 -22.02
CA LEU A 146 -2.14 0.29 -21.80
C LEU A 146 -0.94 0.28 -22.75
N SER A 147 0.28 0.17 -22.22
CA SER A 147 1.52 0.09 -23.01
C SER A 147 1.99 -1.34 -23.24
N ASN A 148 1.64 -2.28 -22.34
CA ASN A 148 1.90 -3.71 -22.51
C ASN A 148 0.71 -4.52 -21.96
N ARG A 149 0.26 -5.55 -22.68
CA ARG A 149 -0.95 -6.31 -22.34
C ARG A 149 -0.64 -7.81 -22.21
N SER A 150 -0.68 -8.31 -20.99
CA SER A 150 -0.97 -9.71 -20.67
C SER A 150 -2.22 -9.74 -19.79
N ARG A 151 -2.97 -10.86 -19.80
CA ARG A 151 -4.13 -11.05 -18.89
C ARG A 151 -3.77 -10.92 -17.41
N ARG A 152 -2.48 -11.07 -17.08
CA ARG A 152 -1.92 -11.12 -15.72
C ARG A 152 -1.04 -9.93 -15.36
N ASN A 153 -0.42 -9.29 -16.36
CA ASN A 153 0.48 -8.17 -16.16
C ASN A 153 0.09 -7.05 -17.11
N PHE A 154 -0.16 -5.85 -16.62
CA PHE A 154 -0.28 -4.68 -17.47
C PHE A 154 0.43 -3.48 -16.87
N ARG A 155 1.02 -2.70 -17.77
CA ARG A 155 1.48 -1.35 -17.47
C ARG A 155 0.60 -0.38 -18.21
N GLY A 156 0.21 0.68 -17.55
CA GLY A 156 -0.65 1.69 -18.14
C GLY A 156 -0.42 3.07 -17.57
N ALA A 157 -0.84 4.07 -18.32
CA ALA A 157 -0.84 5.46 -17.94
C ALA A 157 -2.29 5.92 -17.70
N LEU A 158 -2.58 6.41 -16.50
CA LEU A 158 -3.82 7.11 -16.17
C LEU A 158 -3.76 8.53 -16.74
N ASN A 159 -4.77 8.92 -17.53
CA ASN A 159 -4.92 10.28 -18.07
C ASN A 159 -3.65 10.86 -18.73
N GLY A 160 -2.94 10.05 -19.52
CA GLY A 160 -1.71 10.45 -20.20
C GLY A 160 -0.41 10.26 -19.39
N GLY A 161 -0.53 9.75 -18.16
CA GLY A 161 0.61 9.39 -17.29
C GLY A 161 0.94 10.48 -16.28
N GLY A 162 1.67 10.11 -15.23
CA GLY A 162 2.23 11.05 -14.26
C GLY A 162 3.57 11.61 -14.75
N PRO A 163 4.07 12.72 -14.17
CA PRO A 163 5.46 13.12 -14.37
C PRO A 163 6.35 11.90 -14.13
N GLY A 164 7.14 11.53 -15.14
CA GLY A 164 7.99 10.36 -15.08
C GLY A 164 8.83 10.42 -13.82
N ALA A 165 8.89 9.32 -13.07
CA ALA A 165 9.87 9.18 -12.00
C ALA A 165 11.25 9.35 -12.64
N ALA A 166 11.82 10.54 -12.49
CA ALA A 166 13.22 10.82 -12.75
C ALA A 166 14.06 10.27 -11.61
#